data_AF-A0A817YDS6-F1
#
_entry.id   AF-A0A817YDS6-F1
#
_cell.length_a   1.000
_cell.length_b   1.000
_cell.length_c   1.000
_cell.angle_alpha   90.00
_cell.angle_beta   90.00
_cell.angle_gamma   90.00
#
_symmetry.space_group_name_H-M   'P 1'
#
loop_
_entity.id
_entity.type
_entity.pdbx_description
1 polymer ?
#
loop_
_entity_poly.entity_id
_entity_poly.type
_entity_poly.pdbx_seq_one_letter_code
_entity_poly.pdbx_strand_id
1 'polypeptide(L)'
;MDEKSPFQEKKIPVSDLYEALQHNEKLDKIPDTIETNRIYRVALASNTKDAYKFDKYAWKNTRRTPYPKNNPEFIKIYYSCVNADKKKDGRCVKHVFISKVNDLDVLVCYFGNFYIAEKRPHGNCRLENSHVFHHTPASTIAQIDELVSKMPGAAAYKTLVATNGDVEAPRNAAQCQYRRQKYLKNQKITCDEIKNLILLSYELNGFYKLLQLQPETSIVLMHDQMKQQFASNIEWNHIIWSDAAHFEVLNRKNRTCVRRLRSEADQRFNFVPNVQGGEGSISVWGCMAGGARGPLVIYSGKVDGRAYVKIIEELLPSFIENAFDSSNKNWMFMHDNAPPHRSKYVE
;
A
#
# COMPACT_ATOMS: atom_id res chain seq x y z
N MET A 1 31.35 -19.33 -38.85
CA MET A 1 30.18 -20.05 -39.42
C MET A 1 29.28 -20.39 -38.26
N ASP A 2 28.15 -19.69 -38.14
CA ASP A 2 27.17 -19.92 -37.08
C ASP A 2 26.46 -21.26 -37.36
N GLU A 3 26.85 -22.32 -36.65
CA GLU A 3 26.06 -23.55 -36.59
C GLU A 3 24.72 -23.24 -35.92
N LYS A 4 23.71 -22.92 -36.74
CA LYS A 4 22.32 -22.97 -36.34
C LYS A 4 22.02 -24.40 -35.88
N SER A 5 21.86 -24.55 -34.57
CA SER A 5 21.44 -25.79 -33.91
C SER A 5 20.19 -26.40 -34.58
N PRO A 6 20.13 -27.74 -34.71
CA PRO A 6 19.11 -28.47 -35.46
C PRO A 6 17.76 -28.57 -34.74
N PHE A 7 17.46 -27.65 -33.81
CA PHE A 7 16.27 -27.76 -32.97
C PHE A 7 15.10 -26.99 -33.59
N GLN A 8 14.18 -27.72 -34.23
CA GLN A 8 12.89 -27.16 -34.63
C GLN A 8 11.95 -27.16 -33.41
N GLU A 9 11.61 -25.98 -32.91
CA GLU A 9 10.59 -25.81 -31.88
C GLU A 9 9.26 -26.39 -32.40
N LYS A 10 8.87 -27.57 -31.91
CA LYS A 10 7.57 -28.16 -32.24
C LYS A 10 6.49 -27.32 -31.58
N LYS A 11 5.58 -26.76 -32.39
CA LYS A 11 4.42 -26.04 -31.89
C LYS A 11 3.54 -27.02 -31.10
N ILE A 12 3.31 -26.74 -29.82
CA ILE A 12 2.48 -27.57 -28.94
C ILE A 12 1.00 -27.28 -29.25
N PRO A 13 0.22 -28.25 -29.76
CA PRO A 13 -1.23 -28.09 -29.95
C PRO A 13 -1.95 -27.71 -28.65
N VAL A 14 -3.07 -26.99 -28.78
CA VAL A 14 -3.89 -26.62 -27.61
C VAL A 14 -4.55 -27.85 -26.98
N SER A 15 -4.88 -28.87 -27.79
CA SER A 15 -5.37 -30.18 -27.32
C SER A 15 -4.43 -30.79 -26.29
N ASP A 16 -3.13 -30.80 -26.57
CA ASP A 16 -2.11 -31.42 -25.72
C ASP A 16 -1.95 -30.65 -24.40
N LEU A 17 -2.18 -29.33 -24.42
CA LEU A 17 -2.20 -28.50 -23.20
C LEU A 17 -3.42 -28.84 -22.32
N TYR A 18 -4.59 -29.05 -22.93
CA TYR A 18 -5.78 -29.46 -22.20
C TYR A 18 -5.66 -30.87 -21.66
N GLU A 19 -5.15 -31.79 -22.46
CA GLU A 19 -4.87 -33.16 -22.03
C GLU A 19 -3.92 -33.15 -20.84
N ALA A 20 -2.85 -32.33 -20.88
CA ALA A 20 -1.94 -32.17 -19.76
C ALA A 20 -2.60 -31.53 -18.53
N LEU A 21 -3.54 -30.58 -18.69
CA LEU A 21 -4.31 -30.04 -17.56
C LEU A 21 -5.26 -31.06 -16.94
N GLN A 22 -5.74 -32.03 -17.69
CA GLN A 22 -6.68 -33.04 -17.20
C GLN A 22 -5.97 -34.26 -16.61
N HIS A 23 -4.92 -34.73 -17.28
CA HIS A 23 -4.33 -36.05 -17.02
C HIS A 23 -2.94 -35.98 -16.37
N ASN A 24 -2.18 -34.90 -16.53
CA ASN A 24 -0.86 -34.84 -15.89
C ASN A 24 -1.04 -34.57 -14.39
N GLU A 25 -0.28 -35.35 -13.60
CA GLU A 25 -0.15 -35.15 -12.17
C GLU A 25 0.27 -33.71 -11.85
N LYS A 26 -0.39 -33.14 -10.85
CA LYS A 26 -0.12 -31.79 -10.40
C LYS A 26 1.10 -31.80 -9.48
N LEU A 27 2.19 -31.18 -9.93
CA LEU A 27 3.46 -31.16 -9.20
C LEU A 27 3.59 -29.91 -8.33
N ASP A 28 4.09 -30.08 -7.11
CA ASP A 28 4.48 -28.96 -6.24
C ASP A 28 5.80 -28.31 -6.71
N LYS A 29 6.66 -29.09 -7.37
CA LYS A 29 7.96 -28.66 -7.89
C LYS A 29 8.33 -29.41 -9.16
N ILE A 30 9.07 -28.74 -10.06
CA ILE A 30 9.67 -29.39 -11.23
C ILE A 30 10.68 -30.48 -10.79
N PRO A 31 10.66 -31.67 -11.43
CA PRO A 31 11.60 -32.74 -11.10
C PRO A 31 13.06 -32.33 -11.31
N ASP A 32 13.95 -32.97 -10.55
CA ASP A 32 15.39 -32.71 -10.62
C ASP A 32 16.00 -33.09 -11.97
N THR A 33 15.42 -34.09 -12.64
CA THR A 33 15.76 -34.52 -13.99
C THR A 33 14.66 -34.07 -14.95
N ILE A 34 15.01 -33.17 -15.87
CA ILE A 34 14.09 -32.61 -16.85
C ILE A 34 14.14 -33.44 -18.14
N GLU A 35 12.98 -33.88 -18.60
CA GLU A 35 12.80 -34.55 -19.88
C GLU A 35 12.41 -33.53 -20.96
N THR A 36 13.11 -33.56 -22.09
CA THR A 36 12.78 -32.75 -23.26
C THR A 36 11.46 -33.22 -23.88
N ASN A 37 10.68 -32.28 -24.43
CA ASN A 37 9.38 -32.53 -25.06
C ASN A 37 8.28 -33.08 -24.12
N ARG A 38 8.50 -33.10 -22.81
CA ARG A 38 7.48 -33.41 -21.81
C ARG A 38 6.82 -32.15 -21.27
N ILE A 39 5.51 -32.22 -21.05
CA ILE A 39 4.73 -31.14 -20.41
C ILE A 39 4.59 -31.46 -18.92
N TYR A 40 5.02 -30.54 -18.07
CA TYR A 40 4.86 -30.62 -16.61
C TYR A 40 3.74 -29.69 -16.17
N ARG A 41 2.84 -30.16 -15.31
CA ARG A 41 1.80 -29.34 -14.68
C ARG A 41 2.23 -28.98 -13.26
N VAL A 42 2.36 -27.68 -12.98
CA VAL A 42 2.81 -27.17 -11.68
C VAL A 42 1.66 -26.43 -10.99
N ALA A 43 1.42 -26.78 -9.73
CA ALA A 43 0.52 -26.04 -8.85
C ALA A 43 1.18 -24.75 -8.37
N LEU A 44 0.53 -23.62 -8.56
CA LEU A 44 0.85 -22.41 -7.81
C LEU A 44 -0.07 -22.33 -6.59
N ALA A 45 0.53 -22.20 -5.41
CA ALA A 45 -0.19 -21.76 -4.22
C ALA A 45 -0.10 -20.23 -4.09
N SER A 46 -0.96 -19.63 -3.27
CA SER A 46 -1.00 -18.18 -3.04
C SER A 46 0.35 -17.60 -2.59
N ASN A 47 1.17 -18.39 -1.91
CA ASN A 47 2.52 -18.08 -1.44
C ASN A 47 3.66 -18.51 -2.39
N THR A 48 3.39 -19.31 -3.43
CA THR A 48 4.41 -19.87 -4.34
C THR A 48 4.10 -19.58 -5.80
N LYS A 49 3.75 -18.33 -6.13
CA LYS A 49 3.43 -17.88 -7.51
C LYS A 49 4.55 -18.14 -8.55
N ASP A 50 5.76 -18.48 -8.08
CA ASP A 50 6.96 -18.73 -8.86
C ASP A 50 7.49 -20.17 -8.74
N ALA A 51 6.70 -21.14 -8.26
CA ALA A 51 7.12 -22.54 -8.08
C ALA A 51 7.75 -23.16 -9.35
N TYR A 52 7.22 -22.84 -10.52
CA TYR A 52 7.74 -23.30 -11.82
C TYR A 52 9.12 -22.74 -12.20
N LYS A 53 9.68 -21.81 -11.42
CA LYS A 53 11.03 -21.24 -11.63
C LYS A 53 12.11 -21.99 -10.85
N PHE A 54 11.75 -22.91 -9.94
CA PHE A 54 12.68 -23.75 -9.16
C PHE A 54 13.13 -25.00 -9.93
N ASP A 55 13.57 -24.82 -11.18
CA ASP A 55 13.90 -25.92 -12.10
C ASP A 55 15.41 -26.16 -12.26
N LYS A 56 16.22 -25.58 -11.36
CA LYS A 56 17.68 -25.67 -11.32
C LYS A 56 18.47 -25.05 -12.49
N TYR A 57 17.81 -24.33 -13.40
CA TYR A 57 18.50 -23.71 -14.54
C TYR A 57 18.33 -22.18 -14.57
N ALA A 58 19.31 -21.50 -15.13
CA ALA A 58 19.25 -20.07 -15.38
C ALA A 58 18.53 -19.78 -16.71
N TRP A 59 17.51 -18.92 -16.64
CA TRP A 59 16.67 -18.59 -17.80
C TRP A 59 16.58 -17.08 -18.02
N LYS A 60 16.47 -16.66 -19.29
CA LYS A 60 16.15 -15.27 -19.66
C LYS A 60 14.82 -15.23 -20.39
N ASN A 61 13.87 -14.44 -19.89
CA ASN A 61 12.59 -14.21 -20.56
C ASN A 61 12.85 -13.48 -21.88
N THR A 62 12.36 -14.02 -22.98
CA THR A 62 12.55 -13.48 -24.32
C THR A 62 11.29 -12.85 -24.88
N ARG A 63 10.12 -13.42 -24.57
CA ARG A 63 8.86 -13.01 -25.15
C ARG A 63 7.68 -13.50 -24.31
N ARG A 64 6.60 -12.73 -24.28
CA ARG A 64 5.31 -13.13 -23.71
C ARG A 64 4.21 -12.85 -24.74
N THR A 65 3.39 -13.84 -25.06
CA THR A 65 2.30 -13.69 -26.04
C THR A 65 1.05 -14.47 -25.64
N PRO A 66 -0.15 -14.00 -26.04
CA PRO A 66 -1.35 -14.81 -26.01
C PRO A 66 -1.20 -16.09 -26.87
N TYR A 67 -1.80 -17.21 -26.44
CA TYR A 67 -1.72 -18.49 -27.13
C TYR A 67 -3.05 -19.27 -27.04
N PRO A 68 -3.57 -19.85 -28.14
CA PRO A 68 -3.13 -19.65 -29.53
C PRO A 68 -3.32 -18.18 -29.97
N LYS A 69 -2.73 -17.80 -31.12
CA LYS A 69 -2.77 -16.40 -31.61
C LYS A 69 -4.20 -15.89 -31.81
N ASN A 70 -5.07 -16.75 -32.33
CA ASN A 70 -6.49 -16.49 -32.55
C ASN A 70 -7.28 -17.18 -31.43
N ASN A 71 -8.21 -16.46 -30.78
CA ASN A 71 -8.91 -16.91 -29.57
C ASN A 71 -7.97 -17.41 -28.44
N PRO A 72 -7.18 -16.52 -27.82
CA PRO A 72 -6.15 -16.91 -26.87
C PRO A 72 -6.71 -17.34 -25.51
N GLU A 73 -6.46 -18.58 -25.14
CA GLU A 73 -6.88 -19.22 -23.88
C GLU A 73 -5.76 -19.26 -22.83
N PHE A 74 -4.51 -19.16 -23.29
CA PHE A 74 -3.31 -19.17 -22.46
C PHE A 74 -2.46 -17.92 -22.70
N ILE A 75 -1.57 -17.65 -21.75
CA ILE A 75 -0.42 -16.77 -21.94
C ILE A 75 0.82 -17.65 -22.03
N LYS A 76 1.49 -17.64 -23.18
CA LYS A 76 2.77 -18.32 -23.40
C LYS A 76 3.93 -17.37 -23.10
N ILE A 77 4.84 -17.78 -22.23
CA ILE A 77 6.09 -17.11 -21.92
C ILE A 77 7.24 -17.94 -22.47
N TYR A 78 8.12 -17.30 -23.21
CA TYR A 78 9.31 -17.89 -23.82
C TYR A 78 10.54 -17.56 -22.99
N TYR A 79 11.32 -18.59 -22.69
CA TYR A 79 12.60 -18.46 -22.02
C TYR A 79 13.69 -19.12 -22.87
N SER A 80 14.83 -18.47 -22.97
CA SER A 80 16.07 -19.08 -23.47
C SER A 80 16.99 -19.32 -22.30
N CYS A 81 17.74 -20.42 -22.35
CA CYS A 81 18.73 -20.71 -21.31
C CYS A 81 19.84 -19.65 -21.30
N VAL A 82 20.49 -19.52 -20.16
CA VAL A 82 21.73 -18.77 -20.01
C VAL A 82 22.86 -19.78 -20.00
N ASN A 83 23.89 -19.58 -20.83
CA ASN A 83 25.06 -20.46 -20.89
C ASN A 83 26.11 -20.09 -19.84
N ALA A 84 27.20 -20.85 -19.75
CA ALA A 84 28.29 -20.60 -18.80
C ALA A 84 28.92 -19.20 -18.91
N ASP A 85 28.91 -18.60 -20.11
CA ASP A 85 29.39 -17.22 -20.35
C ASP A 85 28.38 -16.14 -19.94
N LYS A 86 27.29 -16.53 -19.26
CA LYS A 86 26.18 -15.66 -18.86
C LYS A 86 25.46 -15.00 -20.04
N LYS A 87 25.58 -15.58 -21.24
CA LYS A 87 24.91 -15.13 -22.46
C LYS A 87 23.66 -15.97 -22.72
N LYS A 88 22.70 -15.36 -23.41
CA LYS A 88 21.48 -16.04 -23.85
C LYS A 88 21.85 -17.05 -24.95
N ASP A 89 21.36 -18.27 -24.82
CA ASP A 89 21.53 -19.32 -25.83
C ASP A 89 20.17 -19.93 -26.21
N GLY A 90 19.88 -19.97 -27.52
CA GLY A 90 18.62 -20.45 -28.07
C GLY A 90 18.55 -21.97 -28.28
N ARG A 91 19.65 -22.70 -28.05
CA ARG A 91 19.71 -24.16 -28.24
C ARG A 91 19.03 -24.94 -27.12
N CYS A 92 18.63 -24.25 -26.05
CA CYS A 92 17.77 -24.78 -25.00
C CYS A 92 16.76 -23.70 -24.59
N VAL A 93 15.48 -24.06 -24.62
CA VAL A 93 14.37 -23.15 -24.35
C VAL A 93 13.35 -23.78 -23.41
N LYS A 94 12.68 -22.91 -22.65
CA LYS A 94 11.57 -23.26 -21.76
C LYS A 94 10.33 -22.46 -22.18
N HIS A 95 9.22 -23.16 -22.36
CA HIS A 95 7.91 -22.54 -22.60
C HIS A 95 7.01 -22.74 -21.40
N VAL A 96 6.43 -21.64 -20.93
CA VAL A 96 5.50 -21.63 -19.81
C VAL A 96 4.14 -21.18 -20.31
N PHE A 97 3.10 -21.94 -20.04
CA PHE A 97 1.72 -21.63 -20.40
C PHE A 97 0.93 -21.42 -19.12
N ILE A 98 0.34 -20.23 -18.99
CA ILE A 98 -0.53 -19.87 -17.86
C ILE A 98 -1.95 -19.76 -18.42
N SER A 99 -2.88 -20.56 -17.89
CA SER A 99 -4.28 -20.49 -18.30
C SER A 99 -4.88 -19.13 -17.92
N LYS A 100 -5.71 -18.56 -18.80
CA LYS A 100 -6.45 -17.33 -18.47
C LYS A 100 -7.65 -17.57 -17.58
N VAL A 101 -8.13 -18.82 -17.52
CA VAL A 101 -9.30 -19.20 -16.71
C VAL A 101 -8.87 -19.53 -15.28
N ASN A 102 -7.71 -20.18 -15.12
CA ASN A 102 -7.14 -20.53 -13.82
C ASN A 102 -5.62 -20.28 -13.84
N ASP A 103 -5.19 -19.16 -13.27
CA ASP A 103 -3.77 -18.78 -13.24
C ASP A 103 -2.95 -19.56 -12.21
N LEU A 104 -3.61 -20.40 -11.39
CA LEU A 104 -2.95 -21.26 -10.41
C LEU A 104 -2.38 -22.55 -11.00
N ASP A 105 -2.75 -22.89 -12.24
CA ASP A 105 -2.21 -24.05 -12.95
C ASP A 105 -1.30 -23.61 -14.08
N VAL A 106 -0.02 -23.95 -13.97
CA VAL A 106 1.01 -23.58 -14.94
C VAL A 106 1.54 -24.82 -15.63
N LEU A 107 1.54 -24.82 -16.96
CA LEU A 107 2.19 -25.86 -17.75
C LEU A 107 3.58 -25.41 -18.18
N VAL A 108 4.58 -26.28 -18.03
CA VAL A 108 5.97 -26.00 -18.42
C VAL A 108 6.45 -27.08 -19.37
N CYS A 109 7.06 -26.67 -20.48
CA CYS A 109 7.64 -27.58 -21.45
C CYS A 109 9.07 -27.15 -21.79
N TYR A 110 9.94 -28.16 -21.92
CA TYR A 110 11.38 -28.02 -21.98
C TYR A 110 11.90 -28.56 -23.31
N PHE A 111 12.80 -27.83 -23.95
CA PHE A 111 13.27 -28.14 -25.30
C PHE A 111 14.79 -27.92 -25.42
N GLY A 112 15.43 -28.73 -26.24
CA GLY A 112 16.85 -28.58 -26.58
C GLY A 112 17.82 -29.26 -25.63
N ASN A 113 19.08 -28.82 -25.67
CA ASN A 113 20.17 -29.44 -24.94
C ASN A 113 20.39 -28.78 -23.56
N PHE A 114 20.06 -29.47 -22.47
CA PHE A 114 20.22 -28.92 -21.11
C PHE A 114 21.67 -28.89 -20.60
N TYR A 115 22.61 -29.60 -21.25
CA TYR A 115 24.02 -29.60 -20.84
C TYR A 115 24.69 -28.24 -20.99
N ILE A 116 24.18 -27.38 -21.88
CA ILE A 116 24.70 -26.02 -22.09
C ILE A 116 24.12 -24.98 -21.13
N ALA A 117 23.08 -25.32 -20.36
CA ALA A 117 22.41 -24.38 -19.47
C ALA A 117 23.16 -24.25 -18.14
N GLU A 118 23.41 -23.00 -17.72
CA GLU A 118 23.99 -22.69 -16.42
C GLU A 118 23.06 -23.20 -15.31
N LYS A 119 23.58 -24.10 -14.47
CA LYS A 119 22.86 -24.65 -13.32
C LYS A 119 22.86 -23.67 -12.16
N ARG A 120 21.72 -23.51 -11.52
CA ARG A 120 21.52 -22.72 -10.31
C ARG A 120 20.72 -23.53 -9.30
N PRO A 121 21.13 -23.66 -8.02
CA PRO A 121 20.46 -24.54 -7.06
C PRO A 121 18.94 -24.33 -6.94
N HIS A 122 18.47 -23.10 -7.14
CA HIS A 122 17.05 -22.71 -7.07
C HIS A 122 16.50 -22.18 -8.40
N GLY A 123 17.19 -22.46 -9.51
CA GLY A 123 16.86 -21.87 -10.82
C GLY A 123 16.93 -20.34 -10.78
N ASN A 124 15.89 -19.68 -11.29
CA ASN A 124 15.79 -18.23 -11.30
C ASN A 124 15.23 -17.63 -9.99
N CYS A 125 14.90 -18.45 -8.99
CA CYS A 125 14.49 -17.96 -7.68
C CYS A 125 15.71 -17.43 -6.93
N ARG A 126 15.57 -16.27 -6.29
CA ARG A 126 16.62 -15.72 -5.44
C ARG A 126 16.80 -16.66 -4.24
N LEU A 127 18.05 -17.06 -3.96
CA LEU A 127 18.42 -17.76 -2.73
C LEU A 127 17.84 -16.99 -1.54
N GLU A 128 17.03 -17.65 -0.71
CA GLU A 128 16.85 -17.17 0.64
C GLU A 128 18.19 -17.34 1.34
N ASN A 129 18.84 -16.19 1.56
CA ASN A 129 20.12 -15.97 2.23
C ASN A 129 20.44 -17.01 3.33
N SER A 130 21.34 -17.96 3.06
CA SER A 130 21.97 -18.79 4.10
C SER A 130 23.06 -18.01 4.86
N HIS A 131 22.81 -16.75 5.21
CA HIS A 131 23.70 -15.98 6.06
C HIS A 131 23.39 -16.34 7.52
N VAL A 132 24.41 -16.75 8.28
CA VAL A 132 24.30 -16.86 9.74
C VAL A 132 23.94 -15.48 10.27
N PHE A 133 22.74 -15.36 10.84
CA PHE A 133 22.19 -14.09 11.28
C PHE A 133 22.68 -13.76 12.70
N HIS A 134 23.79 -13.02 12.83
CA HIS A 134 24.26 -12.49 14.12
C HIS A 134 23.38 -11.35 14.61
N HIS A 135 22.71 -11.47 15.78
CA HIS A 135 21.82 -10.43 16.28
C HIS A 135 22.57 -9.09 16.39
N THR A 136 21.94 -8.01 15.93
CA THR A 136 22.51 -6.67 16.10
C THR A 136 22.62 -6.40 17.60
N PRO A 137 23.81 -6.04 18.13
CA PRO A 137 24.00 -5.75 19.55
C PRO A 137 23.06 -4.63 20.03
N ALA A 138 22.68 -4.67 21.31
CA ALA A 138 21.76 -3.69 21.90
C ALA A 138 22.29 -2.24 21.82
N SER A 139 23.60 -2.06 21.95
CA SER A 139 24.29 -0.77 21.79
C SER A 139 24.13 -0.21 20.37
N THR A 140 24.41 -1.04 19.36
CA THR A 140 24.23 -0.69 17.95
C THR A 140 22.76 -0.44 17.62
N ILE A 141 21.85 -1.20 18.22
CA ILE A 141 20.39 -0.98 18.14
C ILE A 141 20.00 0.41 18.65
N ALA A 142 20.50 0.82 19.81
CA ALA A 142 20.21 2.13 20.39
C ALA A 142 20.75 3.27 19.52
N GLN A 143 21.96 3.12 18.99
CA GLN A 143 22.56 4.08 18.04
C GLN A 143 21.77 4.17 16.73
N ILE A 144 21.30 3.03 16.20
CA ILE A 144 20.41 3.01 15.04
C ILE A 144 19.15 3.81 15.36
N ASP A 145 18.49 3.56 16.49
CA ASP A 145 17.23 4.23 16.86
C ASP A 145 17.42 5.75 16.99
N GLU A 146 18.52 6.20 17.58
CA GLU A 146 18.84 7.62 17.66
C GLU A 146 19.08 8.23 16.27
N LEU A 147 19.89 7.60 15.43
CA LEU A 147 20.19 8.11 14.09
C LEU A 147 18.97 8.06 13.18
N VAL A 148 18.17 7.00 13.22
CA VAL A 148 16.97 6.89 12.38
C VAL A 148 15.85 7.82 12.82
N SER A 149 15.91 8.41 14.01
CA SER A 149 15.03 9.55 14.36
C SER A 149 15.44 10.82 13.60
N LYS A 150 16.75 11.02 13.39
CA LYS A 150 17.33 12.25 12.82
C LYS A 150 17.53 12.22 11.30
N MET A 151 17.74 11.05 10.69
CA MET A 151 18.06 10.94 9.26
C MET A 151 17.48 9.70 8.56
N PRO A 152 17.35 9.71 7.21
CA PRO A 152 16.81 8.59 6.45
C PRO A 152 17.58 7.29 6.71
N GLY A 153 16.90 6.14 6.71
CA GLY A 153 17.51 4.85 7.06
C GLY A 153 18.76 4.49 6.25
N ALA A 154 18.79 4.86 4.97
CA ALA A 154 19.98 4.67 4.12
C ALA A 154 21.15 5.60 4.49
N ALA A 155 20.87 6.82 4.95
CA ALA A 155 21.89 7.75 5.44
C ALA A 155 22.41 7.31 6.82
N ALA A 156 21.51 6.96 7.74
CA ALA A 156 21.86 6.42 9.06
C ALA A 156 22.76 5.18 8.94
N TYR A 157 22.44 4.28 8.01
CA TYR A 157 23.27 3.12 7.70
C TYR A 157 24.67 3.52 7.21
N LYS A 158 24.77 4.43 6.22
CA LYS A 158 26.07 4.90 5.71
C LYS A 158 26.91 5.54 6.81
N THR A 159 26.30 6.32 7.70
CA THR A 159 26.98 6.90 8.86
C THR A 159 27.50 5.81 9.79
N LEU A 160 26.67 4.85 10.19
CA LEU A 160 27.07 3.76 11.08
C LEU A 160 28.19 2.87 10.50
N VAL A 161 28.14 2.60 9.20
CA VAL A 161 29.19 1.84 8.51
C VAL A 161 30.48 2.63 8.42
N ALA A 162 30.41 3.95 8.20
CA ALA A 162 31.59 4.81 8.19
C ALA A 162 32.28 4.91 9.56
N THR A 163 31.52 4.77 10.66
CA THR A 163 32.08 4.85 12.03
C THR A 163 32.62 3.52 12.55
N ASN A 164 32.03 2.38 12.19
CA ASN A 164 32.29 1.10 12.86
C ASN A 164 33.25 0.13 12.13
N GLY A 165 33.72 0.46 10.92
CA GLY A 165 34.99 -0.07 10.38
C GLY A 165 35.18 -1.59 10.18
N ASP A 166 34.13 -2.41 10.22
CA ASP A 166 34.07 -3.88 10.17
C ASP A 166 33.81 -4.59 11.52
N VAL A 167 32.99 -5.63 11.42
CA VAL A 167 32.54 -6.64 12.42
C VAL A 167 31.20 -6.38 13.13
N GLU A 168 30.81 -5.15 13.51
CA GLU A 168 29.55 -4.91 14.28
C GLU A 168 28.55 -3.92 13.64
N ALA A 169 28.63 -3.73 12.33
CA ALA A 169 27.73 -2.84 11.60
C ALA A 169 26.27 -3.36 11.57
N PRO A 170 25.26 -2.47 11.47
CA PRO A 170 23.85 -2.87 11.27
C PRO A 170 23.71 -3.82 10.08
N ARG A 171 22.78 -4.78 10.11
CA ARG A 171 22.72 -5.87 9.10
C ARG A 171 22.42 -5.39 7.67
N ASN A 172 21.88 -4.18 7.48
CA ASN A 172 21.82 -3.45 6.20
C ASN A 172 20.96 -2.18 6.31
N ALA A 173 20.94 -1.37 5.25
CA ALA A 173 20.07 -0.19 5.12
C ALA A 173 18.56 -0.51 5.24
N ALA A 174 18.12 -1.71 4.85
CA ALA A 174 16.72 -2.12 4.95
C ALA A 174 16.28 -2.30 6.41
N GLN A 175 17.16 -2.76 7.30
CA GLN A 175 16.89 -2.86 8.73
C GLN A 175 16.72 -1.48 9.38
N CYS A 176 17.61 -0.52 9.05
CA CYS A 176 17.47 0.86 9.48
C CYS A 176 16.17 1.49 8.96
N GLN A 177 15.78 1.17 7.72
CA GLN A 177 14.53 1.63 7.14
C GLN A 177 13.30 1.02 7.82
N TYR A 178 13.31 -0.29 8.13
CA TYR A 178 12.24 -0.94 8.88
C TYR A 178 12.09 -0.37 10.29
N ARG A 179 13.21 -0.15 10.99
CA ARG A 179 13.20 0.49 12.32
C ARG A 179 12.68 1.92 12.25
N ARG A 180 13.07 2.71 11.24
CA ARG A 180 12.50 4.04 11.02
C ARG A 180 11.00 3.97 10.74
N GLN A 181 10.53 3.03 9.93
CA GLN A 181 9.10 2.83 9.69
C GLN A 181 8.35 2.44 10.96
N LYS A 182 8.93 1.57 11.80
CA LYS A 182 8.35 1.18 13.09
C LYS A 182 8.33 2.35 14.08
N TYR A 183 9.42 3.12 14.17
CA TYR A 183 9.50 4.35 14.95
C TYR A 183 8.43 5.36 14.51
N LEU A 184 8.35 5.65 13.21
CA LEU A 184 7.33 6.53 12.64
C LEU A 184 5.91 5.98 12.87
N LYS A 185 5.71 4.66 12.80
CA LYS A 185 4.44 4.01 13.08
C LYS A 185 4.05 4.12 14.56
N ASN A 186 5.01 4.02 15.47
CA ASN A 186 4.79 4.20 16.90
C ASN A 186 4.56 5.68 17.28
N GLN A 187 4.92 6.62 16.41
CA GLN A 187 4.57 8.04 16.54
C GLN A 187 3.24 8.40 15.86
N LYS A 188 2.67 7.49 15.07
CA LYS A 188 1.37 7.70 14.45
C LYS A 188 0.28 7.34 15.45
N ILE A 189 -0.62 8.29 15.65
CA ILE A 189 -1.90 8.03 16.31
C ILE A 189 -2.74 7.18 15.34
N THR A 190 -3.19 6.04 15.82
CA THR A 190 -4.02 5.11 15.08
C THR A 190 -5.46 5.62 14.99
N CYS A 191 -6.20 5.19 13.96
CA CYS A 191 -7.62 5.52 13.83
C CYS A 191 -8.43 5.11 15.06
N ASP A 192 -8.04 4.03 15.73
CA ASP A 192 -8.73 3.53 16.92
C ASP A 192 -8.43 4.40 18.15
N GLU A 193 -7.22 4.96 18.27
CA GLU A 193 -6.92 5.97 19.31
C GLU A 193 -7.73 7.25 19.09
N ILE A 194 -7.92 7.69 17.85
CA ILE A 194 -8.78 8.85 17.52
C ILE A 194 -10.25 8.54 17.83
N LYS A 195 -10.75 7.34 17.47
CA LYS A 195 -12.13 6.92 17.78
C LYS A 195 -12.35 6.82 19.29
N ASN A 196 -11.41 6.26 20.03
CA ASN A 196 -11.50 6.16 21.50
C ASN A 196 -11.51 7.54 22.15
N LEU A 197 -10.71 8.49 21.64
CA LEU A 197 -10.74 9.90 22.07
C LEU A 197 -12.09 10.56 21.77
N ILE A 198 -12.70 10.27 20.61
CA ILE A 198 -14.04 10.75 20.26
C ILE A 198 -15.10 10.12 21.18
N LEU A 199 -15.00 8.83 21.49
CA LEU A 199 -15.93 8.14 22.39
C LEU A 199 -15.85 8.68 23.83
N LEU A 200 -14.64 8.87 24.34
CA LEU A 200 -14.39 9.49 25.66
C LEU A 200 -14.94 10.92 25.74
N SER A 201 -15.01 11.65 24.61
CA SER A 201 -15.60 13.00 24.60
C SER A 201 -17.12 13.01 24.73
N TYR A 202 -17.80 11.89 24.44
CA TYR A 202 -19.24 11.75 24.72
C TYR A 202 -19.51 11.48 26.21
N GLU A 203 -18.52 11.04 26.99
CA GLU A 203 -18.69 10.65 28.40
C GLU A 203 -18.37 11.77 29.40
N LEU A 204 -17.70 12.85 28.99
CA LEU A 204 -17.28 13.95 29.86
C LEU A 204 -18.15 15.21 29.66
N ASN A 205 -18.92 15.60 30.69
CA ASN A 205 -19.82 16.76 30.63
C ASN A 205 -19.08 18.11 30.69
N GLY A 206 -19.43 19.04 29.78
CA GLY A 206 -19.15 20.48 29.90
C GLY A 206 -17.78 20.96 29.38
N PHE A 207 -17.02 20.13 28.67
CA PHE A 207 -15.76 20.59 28.06
C PHE A 207 -15.57 20.04 26.65
N TYR A 208 -15.30 20.96 25.72
CA TYR A 208 -14.55 20.66 24.52
C TYR A 208 -13.30 21.52 24.55
N LYS A 209 -12.09 20.93 24.59
CA LYS A 209 -10.90 21.70 24.21
C LYS A 209 -9.64 20.92 23.86
N LEU A 210 -8.96 21.49 22.86
CA LEU A 210 -7.57 21.41 22.41
C LEU A 210 -6.77 20.16 22.80
N LEU A 211 -6.76 19.19 21.90
CA LEU A 211 -5.68 18.21 21.81
C LEU A 211 -4.54 18.85 21.02
N GLN A 212 -3.46 19.23 21.71
CA GLN A 212 -2.23 19.70 21.09
C GLN A 212 -1.27 18.52 20.96
N LEU A 213 -1.28 17.90 19.79
CA LEU A 213 -0.36 16.82 19.45
C LEU A 213 0.84 17.43 18.74
N GLN A 214 2.05 17.10 19.22
CA GLN A 214 3.25 17.74 18.71
C GLN A 214 3.51 17.42 17.22
N PRO A 215 4.08 18.38 16.45
CA PRO A 215 4.33 19.75 16.87
C PRO A 215 3.16 20.71 16.60
N GLU A 216 2.23 20.40 15.67
CA GLU A 216 1.27 21.41 15.18
C GLU A 216 -0.13 20.89 14.78
N THR A 217 -0.62 19.77 15.32
CA THR A 217 -2.03 19.40 15.10
C THR A 217 -2.90 19.96 16.22
N SER A 218 -3.72 20.96 15.90
CA SER A 218 -4.76 21.51 16.79
C SER A 218 -6.12 21.15 16.22
N ILE A 219 -6.86 20.28 16.91
CA ILE A 219 -8.26 20.01 16.59
C ILE A 219 -9.12 21.01 17.37
N VAL A 220 -9.86 21.85 16.66
CA VAL A 220 -10.75 22.87 17.25
C VAL A 220 -12.09 22.25 17.56
N LEU A 221 -12.51 22.36 18.82
CA LEU A 221 -13.84 22.00 19.28
C LEU A 221 -14.42 23.16 20.09
N MET A 222 -15.71 23.42 19.90
CA MET A 222 -16.42 24.65 20.22
C MET A 222 -16.81 24.76 21.71
N HIS A 223 -16.68 25.95 22.30
CA HIS A 223 -16.92 26.25 23.72
C HIS A 223 -18.40 26.57 24.02
N ASP A 224 -18.89 26.29 25.24
CA ASP A 224 -20.28 26.55 25.65
C ASP A 224 -20.73 28.01 25.48
N GLN A 225 -19.81 28.97 25.57
CA GLN A 225 -20.12 30.38 25.32
C GLN A 225 -20.40 30.68 23.83
N MET A 226 -19.78 29.96 22.90
CA MET A 226 -20.14 30.05 21.48
C MET A 226 -21.48 29.37 21.20
N LYS A 227 -21.78 28.26 21.89
CA LYS A 227 -23.12 27.64 21.90
C LYS A 227 -24.18 28.63 22.41
N GLN A 228 -23.92 29.38 23.47
CA GLN A 228 -24.83 30.39 24.00
C GLN A 228 -25.06 31.55 23.02
N GLN A 229 -24.02 32.03 22.32
CA GLN A 229 -24.19 33.06 21.28
C GLN A 229 -25.00 32.57 20.08
N PHE A 230 -24.78 31.34 19.61
CA PHE A 230 -25.63 30.73 18.57
C PHE A 230 -27.07 30.51 19.03
N ALA A 231 -27.27 30.02 20.26
CA ALA A 231 -28.60 29.74 20.82
C ALA A 231 -29.43 31.01 21.05
N SER A 232 -28.78 32.15 21.31
CA SER A 232 -29.45 33.44 21.55
C SER A 232 -30.13 34.03 20.31
N ASN A 233 -29.82 33.50 19.12
CA ASN A 233 -30.31 34.00 17.85
C ASN A 233 -31.36 33.01 17.29
N ILE A 234 -32.60 33.14 17.77
CA ILE A 234 -33.72 32.18 17.60
C ILE A 234 -33.96 31.78 16.13
N GLU A 235 -33.70 32.70 15.20
CA GLU A 235 -33.84 32.47 13.76
C GLU A 235 -32.93 31.35 13.23
N TRP A 236 -31.81 31.04 13.88
CA TRP A 236 -30.85 30.04 13.37
C TRP A 236 -30.98 28.67 14.03
N ASN A 237 -31.77 28.58 15.12
CA ASN A 237 -31.90 27.36 15.90
C ASN A 237 -32.59 26.22 15.14
N HIS A 238 -33.34 26.54 14.09
CA HIS A 238 -34.02 25.56 13.25
C HIS A 238 -33.19 25.08 12.04
N ILE A 239 -31.98 25.60 11.85
CA ILE A 239 -31.11 25.20 10.74
C ILE A 239 -30.12 24.13 11.20
N ILE A 240 -30.07 23.02 10.47
CA ILE A 240 -29.04 21.99 10.58
C ILE A 240 -27.90 22.38 9.65
N TRP A 241 -26.78 22.78 10.23
CA TRP A 241 -25.56 23.13 9.52
C TRP A 241 -24.75 21.86 9.30
N SER A 242 -24.36 21.57 8.05
CA SER A 242 -23.45 20.47 7.73
C SER A 242 -22.30 20.93 6.87
N ASP A 243 -21.13 20.33 7.07
CA ASP A 243 -19.97 20.57 6.21
C ASP A 243 -19.00 19.39 6.23
N ALA A 244 -18.13 19.35 5.23
CA ALA A 244 -17.02 18.43 5.13
C ALA A 244 -15.69 19.19 5.28
N ALA A 245 -14.93 18.86 6.31
CA ALA A 245 -13.59 19.40 6.50
C ALA A 245 -12.53 18.40 6.02
N HIS A 246 -11.54 18.92 5.28
CA HIS A 246 -10.39 18.13 4.82
C HIS A 246 -9.14 18.52 5.59
N PHE A 247 -8.56 17.55 6.29
CA PHE A 247 -7.36 17.72 7.09
C PHE A 247 -6.20 16.97 6.45
N GLU A 248 -5.16 17.70 6.03
CA GLU A 248 -3.91 17.08 5.61
C GLU A 248 -3.09 16.73 6.86
N VAL A 249 -2.57 15.49 6.94
CA VAL A 249 -1.77 15.01 8.08
C VAL A 249 -0.46 15.79 8.22
N LEU A 250 0.04 16.34 7.11
CA LEU A 250 1.15 17.29 7.05
C LEU A 250 0.75 18.46 6.15
N ASN A 251 0.58 19.63 6.77
CA ASN A 251 -0.04 20.79 6.15
C ASN A 251 0.85 21.41 5.06
N ARG A 252 0.35 21.53 3.82
CA ARG A 252 1.09 22.09 2.68
C ARG A 252 1.23 23.62 2.68
N LYS A 253 0.51 24.37 3.53
CA LYS A 253 0.26 25.81 3.28
C LYS A 253 0.64 26.79 4.39
N ASN A 254 1.09 26.35 5.56
CA ASN A 254 1.46 27.29 6.62
C ASN A 254 2.91 27.77 6.43
N ARG A 255 3.09 29.08 6.20
CA ARG A 255 4.41 29.71 6.30
C ARG A 255 4.79 29.72 7.77
N THR A 256 5.76 28.89 8.15
CA THR A 256 6.31 28.91 9.52
C THR A 256 7.15 30.16 9.71
N CYS A 257 6.74 31.03 10.63
CA CYS A 257 7.53 32.20 11.03
C CYS A 257 8.68 31.74 11.93
N VAL A 258 9.92 31.98 11.52
CA VAL A 258 11.12 31.65 12.28
C VAL A 258 11.85 32.93 12.71
N ARG A 259 12.32 32.97 13.96
CA ARG A 259 13.19 34.05 14.46
C ARG A 259 14.64 33.60 14.30
N ARG A 260 15.40 34.31 13.47
CA ARG A 260 16.78 33.99 13.11
C ARG A 260 17.61 35.25 12.89
N LEU A 261 18.93 35.13 12.93
CA LEU A 261 19.83 36.20 12.50
C LEU A 261 19.81 36.34 10.98
N ARG A 262 20.20 37.50 10.47
CA ARG A 262 20.16 37.79 9.02
C ARG A 262 21.05 36.85 8.21
N SER A 263 22.21 36.48 8.76
CA SER A 263 23.17 35.53 8.19
C SER A 263 22.69 34.07 8.19
N GLU A 264 21.63 33.75 8.93
CA GLU A 264 21.13 32.37 9.07
C GLU A 264 20.10 31.99 8.00
N ALA A 265 19.89 32.89 7.03
CA ALA A 265 19.51 32.54 5.66
C ALA A 265 18.44 31.45 5.46
N ASP A 266 18.62 30.39 4.68
CA ASP A 266 19.75 29.64 4.10
C ASP A 266 20.32 28.54 4.99
N GLN A 267 20.23 28.67 6.32
CA GLN A 267 20.51 27.54 7.20
C GLN A 267 19.34 26.54 7.19
N ARG A 268 19.65 25.25 7.09
CA ARG A 268 18.65 24.18 6.92
C ARG A 268 17.61 24.12 8.03
N PHE A 269 17.94 24.56 9.25
CA PHE A 269 17.00 24.62 10.37
C PHE A 269 15.92 25.72 10.23
N ASN A 270 16.07 26.62 9.25
CA ASN A 270 15.10 27.68 8.95
C ASN A 270 14.15 27.32 7.80
N PHE A 271 14.24 26.11 7.23
CA PHE A 271 13.34 25.63 6.18
C PHE A 271 12.54 24.42 6.67
N VAL A 272 11.22 24.48 6.48
CA VAL A 272 10.34 23.31 6.65
C VAL A 272 10.29 22.56 5.31
N PRO A 273 10.63 21.26 5.28
CA PRO A 273 10.62 20.49 4.04
C PRO A 273 9.18 20.32 3.53
N ASN A 274 8.96 20.64 2.25
CA ASN A 274 7.68 20.39 1.57
C ASN A 274 7.62 18.94 1.08
N VAL A 275 6.59 18.20 1.51
CA VAL A 275 6.32 16.85 1.00
C VAL A 275 5.49 16.95 -0.28
N GLN A 276 6.07 16.54 -1.41
CA GLN A 276 5.35 16.46 -2.67
C GLN A 276 4.34 15.30 -2.61
N GLY A 277 3.08 15.60 -2.31
CA GLY A 277 1.99 14.61 -2.26
C GLY A 277 1.16 14.61 -0.98
N GLY A 278 1.62 15.20 0.13
CA GLY A 278 0.96 15.10 1.45
C GLY A 278 0.99 13.66 1.98
N GLU A 279 1.32 13.44 3.26
CA GLU A 279 1.46 12.08 3.83
C GLU A 279 0.12 11.41 4.18
N GLY A 280 -0.93 11.75 3.44
CA GLY A 280 -2.31 11.34 3.70
C GLY A 280 -3.18 12.49 4.18
N SER A 281 -4.48 12.32 4.03
CA SER A 281 -5.49 13.26 4.48
C SER A 281 -6.69 12.54 5.04
N ILE A 282 -7.33 13.18 6.01
CA ILE A 282 -8.54 12.72 6.66
C ILE A 282 -9.64 13.70 6.28
N SER A 283 -10.72 13.18 5.73
CA SER A 283 -11.93 13.95 5.51
C SER A 283 -12.93 13.60 6.60
N VAL A 284 -13.57 14.63 7.14
CA VAL A 284 -14.57 14.48 8.18
C VAL A 284 -15.82 15.21 7.73
N TRP A 285 -16.97 14.53 7.78
CA TRP A 285 -18.27 15.16 7.64
C TRP A 285 -18.92 15.29 9.02
N GLY A 286 -19.60 16.39 9.28
CA GLY A 286 -20.38 16.52 10.49
C GLY A 286 -21.49 17.55 10.35
N CYS A 287 -22.41 17.54 11.31
CA CYS A 287 -23.47 18.53 11.38
C CYS A 287 -23.73 19.03 12.80
N MET A 288 -24.48 20.14 12.93
CA MET A 288 -24.92 20.71 14.21
C MET A 288 -26.21 21.52 14.02
N ALA A 289 -27.01 21.66 15.08
CA ALA A 289 -28.26 22.43 15.07
C ALA A 289 -28.63 22.88 16.48
N GLY A 290 -29.21 24.08 16.66
CA GLY A 290 -29.86 24.49 17.92
C GLY A 290 -29.02 24.34 19.22
N GLY A 291 -27.69 24.42 19.13
CA GLY A 291 -26.79 24.18 20.27
C GLY A 291 -26.51 22.71 20.61
N ALA A 292 -26.99 21.78 19.79
CA ALA A 292 -26.67 20.36 19.81
C ALA A 292 -25.66 20.00 18.71
N ARG A 293 -24.75 19.08 19.03
CA ARG A 293 -23.77 18.53 18.09
C ARG A 293 -24.36 17.31 17.41
N GLY A 294 -24.24 17.27 16.09
CA GLY A 294 -24.59 16.11 15.28
C GLY A 294 -23.46 15.09 15.14
N PRO A 295 -23.74 13.98 14.46
CA PRO A 295 -22.78 12.91 14.24
C PRO A 295 -21.56 13.41 13.44
N LEU A 296 -20.39 12.85 13.78
CA LEU A 296 -19.12 13.15 13.11
C LEU A 296 -18.61 11.89 12.42
N VAL A 297 -18.48 11.94 11.09
CA VAL A 297 -18.15 10.79 10.25
C VAL A 297 -16.80 10.99 9.62
N ILE A 298 -15.90 10.05 9.91
CA ILE A 298 -14.58 10.02 9.29
C ILE A 298 -14.67 9.15 8.04
N TYR A 299 -14.19 9.66 6.91
CA TYR A 299 -14.11 8.91 5.66
C TYR A 299 -12.78 9.15 4.95
N SER A 300 -12.37 8.15 4.17
CA SER A 300 -11.14 8.18 3.38
C SER A 300 -11.49 8.26 1.90
N GLY A 301 -10.84 9.17 1.18
CA GLY A 301 -11.05 9.37 -0.25
C GLY A 301 -12.18 10.35 -0.58
N LYS A 302 -12.68 10.27 -1.83
CA LYS A 302 -13.77 11.13 -2.32
C LYS A 302 -15.12 10.49 -2.01
N VAL A 303 -16.05 11.27 -1.47
CA VAL A 303 -17.45 10.89 -1.31
C VAL A 303 -18.19 11.20 -2.61
N ASP A 304 -18.88 10.20 -3.16
CA ASP A 304 -19.82 10.38 -4.27
C ASP A 304 -21.25 10.58 -3.75
N GLY A 305 -22.19 10.88 -4.65
CA GLY A 305 -23.57 11.16 -4.25
C GLY A 305 -24.25 10.01 -3.51
N ARG A 306 -23.94 8.75 -3.83
CA ARG A 306 -24.53 7.58 -3.15
C ARG A 306 -23.99 7.41 -1.74
N ALA A 307 -22.68 7.57 -1.57
CA ALA A 307 -22.04 7.53 -0.27
C ALA A 307 -22.55 8.68 0.63
N TYR A 308 -22.78 9.86 0.03
CA TYR A 308 -23.36 11.00 0.74
C TYR A 308 -24.78 10.74 1.24
N VAL A 309 -25.68 10.23 0.38
CA VAL A 309 -27.06 9.84 0.77
C VAL A 309 -27.03 8.85 1.92
N LYS A 310 -26.18 7.82 1.83
CA LYS A 310 -26.07 6.81 2.88
C LYS A 310 -25.66 7.41 4.23
N ILE A 311 -24.69 8.34 4.22
CA ILE A 311 -24.25 9.04 5.44
C ILE A 311 -25.42 9.82 6.05
N ILE A 312 -26.21 10.51 5.23
CA ILE A 312 -27.37 11.29 5.72
C ILE A 312 -28.47 10.38 6.25
N GLU A 313 -28.88 9.37 5.47
CA GLU A 313 -29.97 8.45 5.84
C GLU A 313 -29.69 7.71 7.14
N GLU A 314 -28.43 7.34 7.37
CA GLU A 314 -28.04 6.57 8.55
C GLU A 314 -27.94 7.44 9.81
N LEU A 315 -27.63 8.73 9.69
CA LEU A 315 -27.18 9.54 10.82
C LEU A 315 -28.05 10.75 11.14
N LEU A 316 -28.69 11.34 10.14
CA LEU A 316 -29.50 12.53 10.30
C LEU A 316 -30.82 12.28 11.05
N PRO A 317 -31.57 11.18 10.82
CA PRO A 317 -32.85 10.94 11.49
C PRO A 317 -32.73 10.94 13.01
N SER A 318 -31.77 10.17 13.55
CA SER A 318 -31.52 10.10 14.99
C SER A 318 -31.04 11.43 15.56
N PHE A 319 -30.31 12.24 14.78
CA PHE A 319 -29.91 13.56 15.24
C PHE A 319 -31.09 14.53 15.30
N ILE A 320 -31.97 14.53 14.29
CA ILE A 320 -33.15 15.40 14.23
C ILE A 320 -34.09 15.12 15.42
N GLU A 321 -34.35 13.84 15.71
CA GLU A 321 -35.20 13.44 16.85
C GLU A 321 -34.65 13.91 18.21
N ASN A 322 -33.32 14.00 18.34
CA ASN A 322 -32.67 14.45 19.57
C ASN A 322 -32.49 15.97 19.65
N ALA A 323 -32.34 16.63 18.51
CA ALA A 323 -32.03 18.06 18.44
C ALA A 323 -33.28 18.95 18.41
N PHE A 324 -34.43 18.40 17.99
CA PHE A 324 -35.68 19.13 17.87
C PHE A 324 -36.81 18.42 18.61
N ASP A 325 -37.67 19.19 19.29
CA ASP A 325 -38.90 18.64 19.88
C ASP A 325 -39.76 18.00 18.79
N SER A 326 -40.45 16.91 19.12
CA SER A 326 -41.28 16.13 18.19
C SER A 326 -42.43 16.94 17.55
N SER A 327 -42.76 18.09 18.14
CA SER A 327 -43.75 19.06 17.67
C SER A 327 -43.18 20.07 16.66
N ASN A 328 -41.86 20.25 16.61
CA ASN A 328 -41.19 21.23 15.76
C ASN A 328 -40.64 20.59 14.48
N LYS A 329 -41.50 20.54 13.45
CA LYS A 329 -41.14 20.04 12.11
C LYS A 329 -40.49 21.08 11.21
N ASN A 330 -40.32 22.31 11.71
CA ASN A 330 -39.86 23.43 10.88
C ASN A 330 -38.33 23.56 10.92
N TRP A 331 -37.62 22.47 10.62
CA TRP A 331 -36.16 22.50 10.51
C TRP A 331 -35.73 22.55 9.03
N MET A 332 -34.59 23.18 8.76
CA MET A 332 -34.00 23.26 7.43
C MET A 332 -32.63 22.61 7.44
N PHE A 333 -32.36 21.71 6.47
CA PHE A 333 -31.03 21.15 6.29
C PHE A 333 -30.21 22.00 5.34
N MET A 334 -29.05 22.47 5.81
CA MET A 334 -28.11 23.27 5.03
C MET A 334 -26.87 22.43 4.72
N HIS A 335 -26.54 22.37 3.44
CA HIS A 335 -25.31 21.82 2.89
C HIS A 335 -24.80 22.70 1.76
N ASP A 336 -23.52 22.58 1.42
CA ASP A 336 -22.95 23.31 0.30
C ASP A 336 -23.40 22.75 -1.06
N ASN A 337 -23.06 23.47 -2.11
CA ASN A 337 -23.38 23.07 -3.49
C ASN A 337 -22.29 22.18 -4.12
N ALA A 338 -21.65 21.30 -3.35
CA ALA A 338 -20.66 20.37 -3.88
C ALA A 338 -21.27 19.39 -4.90
N PRO A 339 -20.49 18.90 -5.89
CA PRO A 339 -21.00 17.97 -6.91
C PRO A 339 -21.73 16.72 -6.38
N PRO A 340 -21.30 16.07 -5.27
CA PRO A 340 -22.05 14.95 -4.68
C PRO A 340 -23.43 15.34 -4.16
N HIS A 341 -23.60 16.56 -3.67
CA HIS A 341 -24.83 17.06 -3.05
C HIS A 341 -25.91 17.40 -4.08
N ARG A 342 -25.51 17.67 -5.33
CA ARG A 342 -26.41 17.88 -6.48
C ARG A 342 -26.53 16.64 -7.37
N SER A 343 -26.20 15.47 -6.82
CA SER A 343 -26.35 14.23 -7.55
C SER A 343 -27.83 13.85 -7.65
N LYS A 344 -28.24 13.23 -8.75
CA LYS A 344 -29.59 12.64 -8.93
C LYS A 344 -30.02 11.63 -7.84
N TYR A 345 -29.08 11.21 -6.99
CA TYR A 345 -29.36 10.32 -5.86
C TYR A 345 -29.79 11.11 -4.61
N VAL A 346 -29.48 12.41 -4.55
CA VAL A 346 -29.78 13.31 -3.41
C VAL A 346 -31.03 14.15 -3.67
N GLU A 347 -31.40 14.36 -4.94
CA GLU A 347 -32.60 15.11 -5.37
C GLU A 347 -33.93 14.53 -4.88
#